data_AF-T1H590-F1
#
_entry.id   AF-T1H590-F1
#
_cell.length_a   1.000
_cell.length_b   1.000
_cell.length_c   1.000
_cell.angle_alpha   90.00
_cell.angle_beta   90.00
_cell.angle_gamma   90.00
#
_symmetry.space_group_name_H-M   'P 1'
#
loop_
_entity.id
_entity.type
_entity.pdbx_description
1 polymer ?
#
loop_
_entity_poly.entity_id
_entity_poly.type
_entity_poly.pdbx_seq_one_letter_code
_entity_poly.pdbx_strand_id
1 'polypeptide(L)'
;MYNIGQFNVSYYRNLIGPSSPEKEFNNFIEQMQRVTQQIQDIATSSRMANLVNRSKKLYVGILQPLDHQQDELIYHLTALELQKEPWLKQVNQTLIHLKNIHQYIEQNAYKICENQTINFTKRLKSYLTTNKDTMSTNLSAKTAMCRPLFNIFDFIRIFVCRNVVDFVNALWFLSLIVIVIWSIGTLLAFHLISLFYEIRTATNNQSKANRRQKNQSSAARCHPPEGSPPSPPRKKPAPKKNVSKKIVKPTSKSTTNRSGKQQNLPVIPRKPNTVSTLSR
;
A
#
# COMPACT_ATOMS: atom_id res chain seq x y z
N MET A 1 -6.95 45.31 -9.20
CA MET A 1 -7.36 46.47 -8.40
C MET A 1 -8.78 46.21 -7.91
N TYR A 2 -8.96 45.99 -6.61
CA TYR A 2 -10.27 45.70 -6.03
C TYR A 2 -11.03 47.02 -5.92
N ASN A 3 -12.07 47.21 -6.72
CA ASN A 3 -12.99 48.34 -6.57
C ASN A 3 -13.80 48.13 -5.30
N ILE A 4 -13.29 48.65 -4.18
CA ILE A 4 -14.10 48.88 -2.99
C ILE A 4 -15.20 49.82 -3.46
N GLY A 5 -16.45 49.34 -3.47
CA GLY A 5 -17.60 50.09 -3.96
C GLY A 5 -17.54 51.50 -3.41
N GLN A 6 -17.40 52.49 -4.30
CA GLN A 6 -17.33 53.89 -3.91
C GLN A 6 -18.73 54.34 -3.48
N PHE A 7 -19.08 54.02 -2.24
CA PHE A 7 -20.23 54.62 -1.58
C PHE A 7 -19.89 56.10 -1.36
N ASN A 8 -20.47 56.94 -2.21
CA ASN A 8 -20.29 58.39 -2.21
C ASN A 8 -21.32 59.01 -1.27
N VAL A 9 -20.99 59.05 0.02
CA VAL A 9 -21.83 59.60 1.08
C VAL A 9 -22.21 61.06 0.81
N SER A 10 -21.28 61.83 0.25
CA SER A 10 -21.47 63.24 -0.06
C SER A 10 -22.53 63.47 -1.15
N TYR A 11 -22.70 62.52 -2.09
CA TYR A 11 -23.79 62.56 -3.09
C TYR A 11 -25.17 62.44 -2.44
N TYR A 12 -25.35 61.50 -1.50
CA TYR A 12 -26.62 61.32 -0.78
C TYR A 12 -26.89 62.48 0.18
N ARG A 13 -25.86 63.05 0.81
CA ARG A 13 -25.99 64.28 1.62
C ARG A 13 -26.52 65.46 0.81
N ASN A 14 -26.02 65.66 -0.42
CA ASN A 14 -26.46 66.74 -1.31
C ASN A 14 -27.85 66.52 -1.93
N LEU A 15 -28.28 65.25 -2.04
CA LEU A 15 -29.66 64.92 -2.43
C LEU A 15 -30.67 65.23 -1.33
N ILE A 16 -30.24 65.17 -0.07
CA ILE A 16 -31.10 65.34 1.10
C ILE A 16 -31.11 66.80 1.58
N GLY A 17 -29.99 67.52 1.55
CA GLY A 17 -29.97 68.96 1.83
C GLY A 17 -29.72 69.75 0.55
N PRO A 18 -30.56 70.71 0.10
CA PRO A 18 -31.47 71.57 0.85
C PRO A 18 -32.78 71.86 0.09
N SER A 19 -33.78 71.00 0.22
CA SER A 19 -35.14 71.37 -0.20
C SER A 19 -36.09 71.02 0.93
N SER A 20 -35.90 71.68 2.08
CA SER A 20 -36.93 71.66 3.11
C SER A 20 -38.19 72.28 2.48
N PRO A 21 -39.26 71.49 2.29
CA PRO A 21 -40.50 71.98 1.70
C PRO A 21 -41.15 73.05 2.59
N GLU A 22 -40.64 73.26 3.81
CA GLU A 22 -41.04 74.27 4.76
C GLU A 22 -41.07 75.67 4.17
N LYS A 23 -39.98 76.10 3.52
CA LYS A 23 -39.86 77.47 3.05
C LYS A 23 -40.88 77.77 1.94
N GLU A 24 -41.02 76.84 1.00
CA GLU A 24 -41.97 76.95 -0.12
C GLU A 24 -43.42 76.86 0.37
N PHE A 25 -43.70 76.00 1.36
CA PHE A 25 -45.02 75.87 1.95
C PHE A 25 -45.39 77.09 2.80
N ASN A 26 -44.48 77.62 3.62
CA ASN A 26 -44.69 78.84 4.39
C ASN A 26 -44.95 80.04 3.47
N ASN A 27 -44.20 80.15 2.36
CA ASN A 27 -44.48 81.14 1.32
C ASN A 27 -45.87 80.97 0.70
N PHE A 28 -46.28 79.74 0.39
CA PHE A 28 -47.63 79.45 -0.11
C PHE A 28 -48.73 79.84 0.88
N ILE A 29 -48.55 79.51 2.17
CA ILE A 29 -49.49 79.87 3.23
C ILE A 29 -49.59 81.39 3.40
N GLU A 30 -48.47 82.10 3.36
CA GLU A 30 -48.46 83.57 3.41
C GLU A 30 -49.18 84.18 2.20
N GLN A 31 -48.96 83.64 1.00
CA GLN A 31 -49.65 84.08 -0.22
C GLN A 31 -51.17 83.83 -0.11
N MET A 32 -51.58 82.64 0.33
CA MET A 32 -52.98 82.30 0.59
C MET A 32 -53.61 83.24 1.64
N GLN A 33 -52.89 83.56 2.70
CA GLN A 33 -53.37 84.45 3.76
C GLN A 33 -53.53 85.90 3.26
N ARG A 34 -52.61 86.38 2.41
CA ARG A 34 -52.74 87.70 1.75
C ARG A 34 -53.94 87.74 0.80
N VAL A 35 -54.17 86.70 0.01
CA VAL A 35 -55.34 86.61 -0.88
C VAL A 35 -56.64 86.55 -0.09
N THR A 36 -56.66 85.83 1.04
CA THR A 36 -57.83 85.73 1.92
C THR A 36 -58.25 87.08 2.51
N GLN A 37 -57.28 87.95 2.82
CA GLN A 37 -57.50 89.31 3.33
C GLN A 37 -58.00 90.28 2.25
N GLN A 38 -57.79 89.98 0.97
CA GLN A 38 -58.23 90.80 -0.16
C GLN A 38 -59.63 90.44 -0.68
N ILE A 39 -60.19 89.30 -0.27
CA ILE A 39 -61.55 88.87 -0.66
C ILE A 39 -62.58 89.61 0.19
N GLN A 40 -63.46 90.38 -0.44
CA GLN A 40 -64.53 91.15 0.23
C GLN A 40 -65.67 90.28 0.79
N ASP A 41 -65.84 89.06 0.30
CA ASP A 41 -66.87 88.13 0.79
C ASP A 41 -66.41 87.38 2.05
N ILE A 42 -67.07 87.69 3.17
CA ILE A 42 -66.80 87.15 4.51
C ILE A 42 -66.95 85.62 4.54
N ALA A 43 -67.92 85.07 3.81
CA ALA A 43 -68.15 83.62 3.77
C ALA A 43 -67.03 82.88 3.04
N THR A 44 -66.50 83.47 1.97
CA THR A 44 -65.38 82.93 1.19
C THR A 44 -64.04 83.12 1.92
N SER A 45 -63.82 84.28 2.55
CA SER A 45 -62.63 84.56 3.37
C SER A 45 -62.53 83.60 4.57
N SER A 46 -63.64 83.34 5.27
CA SER A 46 -63.67 82.40 6.40
C SER A 46 -63.34 80.95 5.98
N ARG A 47 -63.84 80.51 4.81
CA ARG A 47 -63.54 79.19 4.25
C ARG A 47 -62.05 79.06 3.89
N MET A 48 -61.46 80.10 3.30
CA MET A 48 -60.04 80.13 2.94
C MET A 48 -59.14 80.17 4.18
N ALA A 49 -59.49 80.95 5.20
CA ALA A 49 -58.79 80.96 6.49
C ALA A 49 -58.83 79.60 7.20
N ASN A 50 -59.96 78.89 7.15
CA ASN A 50 -60.09 77.54 7.72
C ASN A 50 -59.23 76.53 6.93
N LEU A 51 -59.15 76.66 5.60
CA LEU A 51 -58.25 75.87 4.77
C LEU A 51 -56.78 76.09 5.15
N VAL A 52 -56.37 77.36 5.31
CA VAL A 52 -55.02 77.76 5.75
C VAL A 52 -54.68 77.18 7.13
N ASN A 53 -55.63 77.21 8.07
CA ASN A 53 -55.38 76.68 9.41
C ASN A 53 -55.30 75.14 9.42
N ARG A 54 -56.11 74.47 8.58
CA ARG A 54 -56.04 73.01 8.39
C ARG A 54 -54.75 72.58 7.71
N SER A 55 -54.30 73.31 6.69
CA SER A 55 -53.04 73.04 6.00
C SER A 55 -51.84 73.31 6.91
N LYS A 56 -51.87 74.37 7.73
CA LYS A 56 -50.86 74.63 8.77
C LYS A 56 -50.79 73.52 9.81
N LYS A 57 -51.94 73.03 10.31
CA LYS A 57 -51.98 71.89 11.26
C LYS A 57 -51.49 70.60 10.63
N LEU A 58 -51.86 70.33 9.37
CA LEU A 58 -51.41 69.15 8.63
C LEU A 58 -49.90 69.20 8.41
N TYR A 59 -49.38 70.38 8.08
CA TYR A 59 -47.95 70.63 7.89
C TYR A 59 -47.15 70.42 9.18
N VAL A 60 -47.58 71.03 10.29
CA VAL A 60 -46.95 70.82 11.61
C VAL A 60 -47.04 69.35 12.03
N GLY A 61 -48.14 68.67 11.70
CA GLY A 61 -48.34 67.26 12.05
C GLY A 61 -47.52 66.26 11.23
N ILE A 62 -47.17 66.59 9.98
CA ILE A 62 -46.53 65.66 9.04
C ILE A 62 -45.10 66.04 8.71
N LEU A 63 -44.82 67.33 8.50
CA LEU A 63 -43.51 67.78 8.03
C LEU A 63 -42.49 67.96 9.16
N GLN A 64 -42.93 68.41 10.34
CA GLN A 64 -42.08 68.56 11.52
C GLN A 64 -41.44 67.23 12.00
N PRO A 65 -42.16 66.09 12.07
CA PRO A 65 -41.52 64.82 12.41
C PRO A 65 -40.58 64.31 11.28
N LEU A 66 -40.81 64.69 10.03
CA LEU A 66 -39.93 64.34 8.90
C LEU A 66 -38.59 65.07 8.95
N ASP A 67 -38.59 66.34 9.35
CA ASP A 67 -37.39 67.17 9.48
C ASP A 67 -36.47 66.64 10.60
N HIS A 68 -37.07 66.22 11.72
CA HIS A 68 -36.33 65.57 12.80
C HIS A 68 -35.64 64.27 12.36
N GLN A 69 -36.31 63.45 11.54
CA GLN A 69 -35.72 62.23 10.98
C GLN A 69 -34.64 62.54 9.93
N GLN A 70 -34.77 63.65 9.20
CA GLN A 70 -33.77 64.10 8.25
C GLN A 70 -32.48 64.52 8.94
N ASP A 71 -32.57 65.27 10.04
CA ASP A 71 -31.42 65.66 10.86
C ASP A 71 -30.73 64.43 11.48
N GLU A 72 -31.51 63.48 12.00
CA GLU A 72 -30.98 62.21 12.53
C GLU A 72 -30.27 61.40 11.44
N LEU A 73 -30.83 61.32 10.23
CA LEU A 73 -30.21 60.63 9.10
C LEU A 73 -28.92 61.32 8.66
N ILE A 74 -28.90 62.66 8.57
CA ILE A 74 -27.69 63.43 8.21
C ILE A 74 -26.60 63.23 9.27
N TYR A 75 -26.96 63.20 10.54
CA TYR A 75 -26.04 62.91 11.64
C TYR A 75 -25.42 61.51 11.51
N HIS A 76 -26.24 60.49 11.26
CA HIS A 76 -25.72 59.13 11.03
C HIS A 76 -24.87 59.03 9.78
N LEU A 77 -25.24 59.72 8.69
CA LEU A 77 -24.49 59.73 7.44
C LEU A 77 -23.10 60.33 7.63
N THR A 78 -23.02 61.47 8.32
CA THR A 78 -21.77 62.18 8.61
C THR A 78 -20.89 61.41 9.61
N ALA A 79 -21.49 60.74 10.61
CA ALA A 79 -20.75 59.84 11.49
C ALA A 79 -20.13 58.66 10.72
N LEU A 80 -20.86 58.08 9.76
CA LEU A 80 -20.35 57.01 8.89
C LEU A 80 -19.22 57.48 7.97
N GLU A 81 -19.34 58.71 7.45
CA GLU A 81 -18.32 59.35 6.62
C GLU A 81 -17.02 59.56 7.41
N LEU A 82 -17.14 59.99 8.67
CA LEU A 82 -16.00 60.15 9.58
C LEU A 82 -15.31 58.80 9.91
N GLN A 83 -16.09 57.72 10.03
CA GLN A 83 -15.58 56.38 10.34
C GLN A 83 -14.90 55.69 9.13
N LYS A 84 -15.16 56.14 7.91
CA LYS A 84 -14.53 55.59 6.70
C LYS A 84 -13.03 55.87 6.63
N GLU A 85 -12.59 57.05 7.05
CA GLU A 85 -11.17 57.44 7.03
C GLU A 85 -10.25 56.57 7.90
N PRO A 86 -10.55 56.28 9.18
CA PRO A 86 -9.70 55.41 9.99
C PRO A 86 -9.65 53.98 9.44
N TRP A 87 -10.73 53.49 8.85
CA TRP A 87 -10.74 52.18 8.16
C TRP A 87 -9.76 52.13 6.99
N LEU A 88 -9.73 53.19 6.16
CA LEU A 88 -8.80 53.26 5.04
C LEU A 88 -7.33 53.31 5.54
N LYS A 89 -7.07 54.03 6.63
CA LYS A 89 -5.75 54.07 7.28
C LYS A 89 -5.33 52.69 7.78
N GLN A 90 -6.24 51.97 8.44
CA GLN A 90 -5.99 50.62 8.95
C GLN A 90 -5.71 49.62 7.82
N VAL A 91 -6.48 49.68 6.74
CA VAL A 91 -6.24 48.84 5.55
C VAL A 91 -4.90 49.15 4.89
N ASN A 92 -4.53 50.42 4.79
CA ASN A 92 -3.24 50.78 4.21
C ASN A 92 -2.07 50.32 5.10
N GLN A 93 -2.20 50.44 6.44
CA GLN A 93 -1.21 49.93 7.38
C GLN A 93 -1.03 48.41 7.26
N THR A 94 -2.12 47.65 7.20
CA THR A 94 -2.03 46.18 7.05
C THR A 94 -1.43 45.78 5.71
N LEU A 95 -1.73 46.51 4.63
CA LEU A 95 -1.13 46.29 3.32
C LEU A 95 0.39 46.53 3.35
N ILE A 96 0.85 47.60 4.02
CA ILE A 96 2.28 47.89 4.18
C ILE A 96 2.95 46.78 5.00
N HIS A 97 2.35 46.36 6.12
CA HIS A 97 2.87 45.25 6.91
C HIS A 97 2.98 43.96 6.09
N LEU A 98 1.95 43.63 5.29
CA LEU A 98 1.96 42.45 4.44
C LEU A 98 3.07 42.53 3.38
N LYS A 99 3.25 43.69 2.75
CA LYS A 99 4.31 43.92 1.76
C LYS A 99 5.70 43.77 2.38
N ASN A 100 5.90 44.29 3.59
CA ASN A 100 7.16 44.15 4.30
C ASN A 100 7.47 42.68 4.66
N ILE A 101 6.47 41.92 5.10
CA ILE A 101 6.62 40.48 5.36
C ILE A 101 6.98 39.73 4.08
N HIS A 102 6.28 40.04 2.98
CA HIS A 102 6.56 39.43 1.68
C HIS A 102 7.99 39.70 1.23
N GLN A 103 8.45 40.95 1.29
CA GLN A 103 9.82 41.32 0.94
C GLN A 103 10.86 40.67 1.85
N TYR A 104 10.59 40.59 3.16
CA TYR A 104 11.47 39.89 4.10
C TYR A 104 11.62 38.42 3.74
N ILE A 105 10.51 37.74 3.40
CA ILE A 105 10.51 36.35 2.98
C ILE A 105 11.31 36.21 1.68
N GLU A 106 11.09 37.03 0.65
CA GLU A 106 11.83 36.90 -0.61
C GLU A 106 13.35 37.09 -0.43
N GLN A 107 13.77 38.03 0.40
CA GLN A 107 15.20 38.29 0.64
C GLN A 107 15.87 37.24 1.53
N ASN A 108 15.14 36.67 2.50
CA ASN A 108 15.72 35.81 3.52
C ASN A 108 15.36 34.33 3.39
N ALA A 109 14.37 33.95 2.57
CA ALA A 109 13.95 32.56 2.42
C ALA A 109 15.09 31.66 1.96
N TYR A 110 15.89 32.11 0.99
CA TYR A 110 17.03 31.34 0.52
C TYR A 110 18.04 31.06 1.64
N LYS A 111 18.44 32.09 2.39
CA LYS A 111 19.40 31.98 3.50
C LYS A 111 18.88 31.08 4.62
N ILE A 112 17.60 31.20 4.95
CA ILE A 112 16.95 30.36 5.97
C ILE A 112 16.92 28.90 5.50
N CYS A 113 16.52 28.64 4.26
CA CYS A 113 16.46 27.30 3.69
C CYS A 113 17.85 26.65 3.63
N GLU A 114 18.86 27.39 3.17
CA GLU A 114 20.24 26.94 3.11
C GLU A 114 20.77 26.60 4.51
N ASN A 115 20.62 27.50 5.49
CA ASN A 115 21.09 27.27 6.85
C ASN A 115 20.41 26.05 7.50
N GLN A 116 19.10 25.89 7.30
CA GLN A 116 18.37 24.73 7.80
C GLN A 116 18.83 23.43 7.12
N THR A 117 19.07 23.47 5.80
CA THR A 117 19.55 22.32 5.04
C THR A 117 20.96 21.91 5.48
N ILE A 118 21.85 22.88 5.70
CA ILE A 118 23.21 22.64 6.20
C ILE A 118 23.15 22.04 7.61
N ASN A 119 22.34 22.60 8.51
CA ASN A 119 22.20 22.10 9.88
C ASN A 119 21.63 20.67 9.90
N PHE A 120 20.62 20.39 9.09
CA PHE A 120 20.04 19.05 8.95
C PHE A 120 21.08 18.05 8.41
N THR A 121 21.80 18.42 7.35
CA THR A 121 22.84 17.59 6.75
C THR A 121 23.97 17.31 7.74
N LYS A 122 24.39 18.33 8.51
CA LYS A 122 25.42 18.19 9.54
C LYS A 122 25.00 17.21 10.64
N ARG A 123 23.75 17.32 11.12
CA ARG A 123 23.19 16.37 12.11
C ARG A 123 23.14 14.96 11.54
N LEU A 124 22.68 14.79 10.31
CA LEU A 124 22.61 13.48 9.67
C LEU A 124 24.00 12.84 9.51
N LYS A 125 24.98 13.61 9.03
CA LYS A 125 26.38 13.16 8.96
C LYS A 125 26.93 12.80 10.34
N SER A 126 26.63 13.58 11.37
CA SER A 126 27.03 13.28 12.75
C SER A 126 26.44 11.97 13.26
N TYR A 127 25.15 11.70 13.01
CA TYR A 127 24.52 10.43 13.40
C TYR A 127 25.12 9.25 12.65
N LEU A 128 25.33 9.39 11.33
CA LEU A 128 25.90 8.33 10.50
C LEU A 128 27.34 8.02 10.89
N THR A 129 28.17 9.04 11.13
CA THR A 129 29.56 8.86 11.58
C THR A 129 29.61 8.22 12.96
N THR A 130 28.84 8.73 13.92
CA THR A 130 28.76 8.15 15.28
C THR A 130 28.32 6.69 15.23
N ASN A 131 27.29 6.35 14.43
CA ASN A 131 26.83 4.97 14.28
C ASN A 131 27.86 4.10 13.56
N LYS A 132 28.52 4.60 12.51
CA LYS A 132 29.59 3.89 11.82
C LYS A 132 30.74 3.62 12.77
N ASP A 133 31.15 4.59 13.57
CA ASP A 133 32.28 4.46 14.48
C ASP A 133 31.94 3.53 15.64
N THR A 134 30.73 3.63 16.20
CA THR A 134 30.18 2.69 17.20
C THR A 134 30.09 1.27 16.63
N MET A 135 29.61 1.11 15.40
CA MET A 135 29.54 -0.21 14.75
C MET A 135 30.94 -0.73 14.42
N SER A 136 31.86 0.13 13.96
CA SER A 136 33.23 -0.27 13.64
C SER A 136 34.04 -0.66 14.88
N THR A 137 33.80 -0.02 16.03
CA THR A 137 34.42 -0.38 17.31
C THR A 137 33.84 -1.68 17.85
N ASN A 138 32.51 -1.84 17.83
CA ASN A 138 31.84 -3.09 18.20
C ASN A 138 32.22 -4.25 17.26
N LEU A 139 32.29 -3.99 15.96
CA LEU A 139 32.74 -4.96 14.97
C LEU A 139 34.24 -5.18 15.07
N SER A 140 35.10 -4.22 15.36
CA SER A 140 36.53 -4.51 15.56
C SER A 140 36.70 -5.41 16.78
N ALA A 141 35.99 -5.12 17.88
CA ALA A 141 36.00 -5.92 19.09
C ALA A 141 35.43 -7.34 18.87
N LYS A 142 34.35 -7.50 18.09
CA LYS A 142 33.72 -8.82 17.83
C LYS A 142 34.29 -9.56 16.61
N THR A 143 34.64 -8.86 15.53
CA THR A 143 35.13 -9.42 14.25
C THR A 143 36.60 -9.85 14.35
N ALA A 144 37.40 -9.25 15.24
CA ALA A 144 38.70 -9.82 15.63
C ALA A 144 38.54 -11.25 16.19
N MET A 145 37.39 -11.56 16.81
CA MET A 145 37.04 -12.91 17.28
C MET A 145 36.33 -13.77 16.21
N CYS A 146 35.58 -13.16 15.27
CA CYS A 146 34.84 -13.92 14.24
C CYS A 146 35.66 -14.33 13.00
N ARG A 147 36.77 -13.64 12.69
CA ARG A 147 37.68 -14.02 11.58
C ARG A 147 38.20 -15.47 11.66
N PRO A 148 38.70 -15.96 12.81
CA PRO A 148 39.15 -17.35 12.92
C PRO A 148 38.01 -18.36 12.80
N LEU A 149 36.81 -18.06 13.32
CA LEU A 149 35.64 -18.93 13.20
C LEU A 149 35.15 -19.09 11.76
N PHE A 150 35.15 -18.00 11.00
CA PHE A 150 34.78 -18.05 9.57
C PHE A 150 35.77 -18.88 8.75
N ASN A 151 37.08 -18.72 9.02
CA ASN A 151 38.10 -19.53 8.35
C ASN A 151 37.94 -21.03 8.65
N ILE A 152 37.70 -21.41 9.91
CA ILE A 152 37.48 -22.82 10.30
C ILE A 152 36.25 -23.40 9.60
N PHE A 153 35.15 -22.65 9.57
CA PHE A 153 33.94 -23.07 8.87
C PHE A 153 34.17 -23.26 7.36
N ASP A 154 34.91 -22.35 6.72
CA ASP A 154 35.19 -22.45 5.29
C ASP A 154 36.08 -23.67 4.96
N PHE A 155 37.08 -23.96 5.79
CA PHE A 155 37.88 -25.19 5.66
C PHE A 155 37.05 -26.46 5.81
N ILE A 156 36.11 -26.50 6.78
CA ILE A 156 35.21 -27.64 6.97
C ILE A 156 34.30 -27.81 5.74
N ARG A 157 33.74 -26.71 5.22
CA ARG A 157 32.89 -26.74 4.03
C ARG A 157 33.64 -27.31 2.83
N ILE A 158 34.85 -26.83 2.57
CA ILE A 158 35.69 -27.30 1.46
C ILE A 158 36.05 -28.78 1.64
N PHE A 159 36.37 -29.21 2.87
CA PHE A 159 36.68 -30.61 3.18
C PHE A 159 35.47 -31.53 2.95
N VAL A 160 34.28 -31.12 3.37
CA VAL A 160 33.04 -31.92 3.22
C VAL A 160 32.64 -32.04 1.75
N CYS A 161 32.70 -30.94 0.98
CA CYS A 161 32.41 -30.99 -0.45
C CYS A 161 33.35 -31.96 -1.18
N ARG A 162 34.65 -31.89 -0.90
CA ARG A 162 35.65 -32.65 -1.66
C ARG A 162 35.85 -34.10 -1.20
N ASN A 163 35.60 -34.42 0.07
CA ASN A 163 35.80 -35.78 0.57
C ASN A 163 34.50 -36.56 0.78
N VAL A 164 33.41 -35.91 1.16
CA VAL A 164 32.14 -36.62 1.45
C VAL A 164 31.25 -36.64 0.22
N VAL A 165 31.00 -35.48 -0.39
CA VAL A 165 30.09 -35.41 -1.54
C VAL A 165 30.71 -36.12 -2.76
N ASP A 166 31.98 -35.88 -3.05
CA ASP A 166 32.66 -36.55 -4.17
C ASP A 166 32.76 -38.08 -3.97
N PHE A 167 33.01 -38.56 -2.75
CA PHE A 167 33.08 -40.01 -2.47
C PHE A 167 31.71 -40.68 -2.58
N VAL A 168 30.64 -40.07 -2.05
CA VAL A 168 29.27 -40.57 -2.18
C VAL A 168 28.84 -40.60 -3.64
N ASN A 169 29.20 -39.56 -4.41
CA ASN A 169 28.93 -39.49 -5.83
C ASN A 169 29.67 -40.60 -6.60
N ALA A 170 30.96 -40.79 -6.33
CA ALA A 170 31.77 -41.85 -6.94
C ALA A 170 31.24 -43.26 -6.60
N LEU A 171 30.85 -43.51 -5.35
CA LEU A 171 30.24 -44.77 -4.93
C LEU A 171 28.94 -45.06 -5.67
N TRP A 172 28.09 -44.05 -5.85
CA TRP A 172 26.83 -44.20 -6.57
C TRP A 172 27.06 -44.58 -8.03
N PHE A 173 27.97 -43.90 -8.72
CA PHE A 173 28.34 -44.25 -10.10
C PHE A 173 28.93 -45.67 -10.22
N LEU A 174 29.82 -46.05 -9.30
CA LEU A 174 30.40 -47.40 -9.30
C LEU A 174 29.32 -48.46 -9.08
N SER A 175 28.39 -48.22 -8.14
CA SER A 175 27.26 -49.12 -7.91
C SER A 175 26.39 -49.28 -9.15
N LEU A 176 26.11 -48.21 -9.90
CA LEU A 176 25.35 -48.30 -11.15
C LEU A 176 26.09 -49.10 -12.22
N ILE A 177 27.40 -48.87 -12.38
CA ILE A 177 28.22 -49.60 -13.35
C ILE A 177 28.19 -51.11 -13.05
N VAL A 178 28.32 -51.50 -11.77
CA VAL A 178 28.26 -52.91 -11.36
C VAL A 178 26.90 -53.53 -11.67
N ILE A 179 25.79 -52.81 -11.40
CA ILE A 179 24.43 -53.29 -11.71
C ILE A 179 24.22 -53.45 -13.22
N VAL A 180 24.75 -52.53 -14.04
CA VAL A 180 24.66 -52.61 -15.50
C VAL A 180 25.45 -53.81 -16.02
N ILE A 181 26.68 -54.01 -15.55
CA ILE A 181 27.51 -55.19 -15.91
C ILE A 181 26.80 -56.48 -15.50
N TRP A 182 26.23 -56.52 -14.30
CA TRP A 182 25.46 -57.67 -13.83
C TRP A 182 24.25 -57.93 -14.72
N SER A 183 23.50 -56.88 -15.07
CA SER A 183 22.32 -56.99 -15.92
C SER A 183 22.67 -57.53 -17.30
N ILE A 184 23.69 -56.97 -17.95
CA ILE A 184 24.18 -57.44 -19.25
C ILE A 184 24.69 -58.89 -19.13
N GLY A 185 25.44 -59.22 -18.09
CA GLY A 185 25.91 -60.58 -17.82
C GLY A 185 24.76 -61.58 -17.64
N THR A 186 23.70 -61.20 -16.92
CA THR A 186 22.50 -62.03 -16.77
C THR A 186 21.72 -62.18 -18.06
N LEU A 187 21.62 -61.13 -18.90
CA LEU A 187 20.99 -61.20 -20.22
C LEU A 187 21.76 -62.14 -21.16
N LEU A 188 23.09 -62.05 -21.17
CA LEU A 188 23.95 -62.95 -21.95
C LEU A 188 23.84 -64.39 -21.46
N ALA A 189 23.88 -64.62 -20.15
CA ALA A 189 23.72 -65.96 -19.57
C ALA A 189 22.34 -66.56 -19.87
N PHE A 190 21.28 -65.75 -19.83
CA PHE A 190 19.93 -66.18 -20.20
C PHE A 190 19.79 -66.49 -21.69
N HIS A 191 20.43 -65.72 -22.56
CA HIS A 191 20.43 -66.01 -23.99
C HIS A 191 21.18 -67.31 -24.31
N LEU A 192 22.34 -67.51 -23.68
CA LEU A 192 23.13 -68.73 -23.83
C LEU A 192 22.40 -69.98 -23.32
N ILE A 193 21.72 -69.91 -22.16
CA ILE A 193 20.96 -71.05 -21.64
C ILE A 193 19.76 -71.39 -22.55
N SER A 194 19.10 -70.38 -23.12
CA SER A 194 17.99 -70.58 -24.06
C SER A 194 18.44 -71.30 -25.33
N LEU A 195 19.56 -70.87 -25.92
CA LEU A 195 20.14 -71.53 -27.10
C LEU A 195 20.58 -72.97 -26.79
N PHE A 196 21.20 -73.20 -25.64
CA PHE A 196 21.58 -74.54 -25.20
C PHE A 196 20.38 -75.46 -25.05
N TYR A 197 19.27 -74.95 -24.51
CA TYR A 197 18.04 -75.73 -24.36
C TYR A 197 17.43 -76.08 -25.72
N GLU A 198 17.38 -75.13 -26.65
CA GLU A 198 16.85 -75.35 -27.99
C GLU A 198 17.67 -76.37 -28.79
N ILE A 199 19.01 -76.23 -28.81
CA ILE A 199 19.91 -77.20 -29.44
C ILE A 199 19.76 -78.60 -28.81
N ARG A 200 19.62 -78.67 -27.48
CA ARG A 200 19.40 -79.94 -26.78
C ARG A 200 18.05 -80.57 -27.13
N THR A 201 16.99 -79.78 -27.32
CA THR A 201 15.69 -80.30 -27.76
C THR A 201 15.72 -80.77 -29.21
N ALA A 202 16.39 -80.04 -30.11
CA ALA A 202 16.56 -80.41 -31.51
C ALA A 202 17.37 -81.71 -31.68
N THR A 203 18.47 -81.85 -30.95
CA THR A 203 19.32 -83.07 -30.95
C THR A 203 18.58 -84.28 -30.37
N ASN A 204 17.78 -84.10 -29.31
CA ASN A 204 16.95 -85.16 -28.74
C ASN A 204 15.79 -85.57 -29.69
N ASN A 205 15.23 -84.61 -30.42
CA ASN A 205 14.18 -84.88 -31.42
C ASN A 205 14.73 -85.57 -32.67
N GLN A 206 15.92 -85.18 -33.17
CA GLN A 206 16.61 -85.89 -34.25
C GLN A 206 17.01 -87.32 -33.88
N SER A 207 17.52 -87.54 -32.66
CA SER A 207 17.85 -88.91 -32.21
C SER A 207 16.60 -89.80 -32.07
N LYS A 208 15.44 -89.23 -31.72
CA LYS A 208 14.14 -89.93 -31.78
C LYS A 208 13.65 -90.17 -33.22
N ALA A 209 13.83 -89.21 -34.14
CA ALA A 209 13.47 -89.37 -35.55
C ALA A 209 14.34 -90.43 -36.26
N ASN A 210 15.66 -90.40 -36.05
CA ASN A 210 16.59 -91.43 -36.54
C ASN A 210 16.28 -92.82 -35.96
N ARG A 211 15.86 -92.91 -34.68
CA ARG A 211 15.36 -94.18 -34.11
C ARG A 211 14.07 -94.66 -34.79
N ARG A 212 13.13 -93.77 -35.12
CA ARG A 212 11.89 -94.13 -35.83
C ARG A 212 12.16 -94.60 -37.27
N GLN A 213 13.08 -93.95 -37.97
CA GLN A 213 13.47 -94.34 -39.34
C GLN A 213 14.22 -95.68 -39.35
N LYS A 214 15.08 -95.93 -38.36
CA LYS A 214 15.74 -97.24 -38.17
C LYS A 214 14.73 -98.34 -37.82
N ASN A 215 13.74 -98.05 -36.97
CA ASN A 215 12.69 -99.02 -36.62
C ASN A 215 11.72 -99.30 -37.77
N GLN A 216 11.41 -98.33 -38.64
CA GLN A 216 10.62 -98.57 -39.86
C GLN A 216 11.38 -99.39 -40.90
N SER A 217 12.70 -99.21 -41.01
CA SER A 217 13.55 -100.02 -41.90
C SER A 217 13.81 -101.44 -41.35
N SER A 218 13.81 -101.62 -40.03
CA SER A 218 13.97 -102.92 -39.37
C SER A 218 12.66 -103.70 -39.17
N ALA A 219 11.48 -103.08 -39.26
CA ALA A 219 10.19 -103.78 -39.18
C ALA A 219 9.81 -104.55 -40.47
N ALA A 220 10.55 -104.39 -41.56
CA ALA A 220 10.36 -105.14 -42.81
C ALA A 220 11.20 -106.44 -42.89
N ARG A 221 11.97 -106.80 -41.85
CA ARG A 221 12.87 -107.96 -41.92
C ARG A 221 13.19 -108.53 -40.53
N CYS A 222 12.44 -109.55 -40.10
CA CYS A 222 12.93 -110.87 -39.63
C CYS A 222 12.04 -111.57 -38.58
N HIS A 223 11.93 -112.89 -38.79
CA HIS A 223 11.59 -113.96 -37.85
C HIS A 223 12.53 -114.02 -36.61
N PRO A 224 12.11 -114.64 -35.48
CA PRO A 224 12.89 -114.82 -34.25
C PRO A 224 13.81 -116.07 -34.34
N PRO A 225 14.85 -116.28 -33.49
CA PRO A 225 14.73 -116.41 -32.03
C PRO A 225 15.93 -115.99 -31.16
N GLU A 226 15.74 -116.22 -29.86
CA GLU A 226 16.39 -115.72 -28.65
C GLU A 226 17.39 -116.72 -28.04
N GLY A 227 18.48 -116.22 -27.43
CA GLY A 227 19.46 -116.99 -26.66
C GLY A 227 20.32 -116.07 -25.77
N SER A 228 20.31 -116.37 -24.47
CA SER A 228 20.75 -115.64 -23.25
C SER A 228 22.31 -115.52 -23.09
N PRO A 229 22.95 -115.15 -21.94
CA PRO A 229 22.64 -114.36 -20.70
C PRO A 229 23.84 -113.38 -20.31
N PRO A 230 24.27 -113.13 -19.04
CA PRO A 230 23.75 -112.12 -18.08
C PRO A 230 24.78 -111.17 -17.36
N SER A 231 24.23 -110.15 -16.64
CA SER A 231 24.68 -109.47 -15.37
C SER A 231 25.92 -108.51 -15.40
N PRO A 232 26.19 -107.60 -14.41
CA PRO A 232 25.63 -107.36 -13.05
C PRO A 232 25.39 -105.81 -12.72
N PRO A 233 25.59 -105.23 -11.50
CA PRO A 233 24.51 -104.91 -10.55
C PRO A 233 24.46 -103.47 -9.93
N ARG A 234 23.34 -103.16 -9.21
CA ARG A 234 23.15 -102.33 -7.96
C ARG A 234 23.65 -100.85 -7.93
N LYS A 235 23.04 -99.87 -7.24
CA LYS A 235 22.25 -99.80 -5.99
C LYS A 235 21.55 -98.42 -5.87
N LYS A 236 20.40 -98.40 -5.18
CA LYS A 236 19.59 -97.26 -4.66
C LYS A 236 20.31 -96.52 -3.49
N PRO A 237 19.95 -95.28 -3.05
CA PRO A 237 18.64 -94.94 -2.45
C PRO A 237 18.08 -93.50 -2.60
N ALA A 238 16.83 -93.34 -2.17
CA ALA A 238 16.07 -92.10 -1.92
C ALA A 238 15.89 -91.94 -0.37
N PRO A 239 14.97 -91.13 0.22
CA PRO A 239 14.18 -89.97 -0.26
C PRO A 239 13.99 -88.77 0.76
N LYS A 240 13.48 -87.64 0.24
CA LYS A 240 12.44 -86.68 0.76
C LYS A 240 12.50 -86.04 2.18
N LYS A 241 12.19 -84.73 2.27
CA LYS A 241 10.83 -84.18 2.56
C LYS A 241 10.81 -82.63 2.68
N ASN A 242 9.72 -82.05 2.17
CA ASN A 242 9.27 -80.65 2.32
C ASN A 242 8.43 -80.47 3.60
N VAL A 243 8.40 -79.28 4.21
CA VAL A 243 7.23 -78.73 4.96
C VAL A 243 7.18 -77.20 4.86
N SER A 244 5.96 -76.67 4.83
CA SER A 244 5.49 -75.30 4.56
C SER A 244 5.14 -74.47 5.82
N LYS A 245 4.95 -73.16 5.60
CA LYS A 245 4.09 -72.16 6.33
C LYS A 245 4.49 -71.67 7.74
N LYS A 246 4.51 -70.34 7.95
CA LYS A 246 3.39 -69.58 8.58
C LYS A 246 3.59 -68.06 8.59
N ILE A 247 2.47 -67.35 8.44
CA ILE A 247 2.20 -65.92 8.63
C ILE A 247 1.95 -65.63 10.12
N VAL A 248 2.47 -64.54 10.69
CA VAL A 248 1.91 -63.84 11.87
C VAL A 248 2.25 -62.33 11.82
N LYS A 249 1.23 -61.49 12.09
CA LYS A 249 1.26 -60.04 12.34
C LYS A 249 1.31 -59.81 13.87
N PRO A 250 1.78 -58.67 14.38
CA PRO A 250 0.84 -57.88 15.21
C PRO A 250 0.97 -56.36 15.08
N THR A 251 -0.02 -55.74 15.70
CA THR A 251 -0.50 -54.35 15.69
C THR A 251 -0.01 -53.57 16.92
N SER A 252 -0.14 -52.23 16.87
CA SER A 252 -0.40 -51.24 17.98
C SER A 252 0.73 -50.21 18.15
N LYS A 253 0.56 -48.95 18.59
CA LYS A 253 -0.48 -47.88 18.68
C LYS A 253 0.18 -46.74 19.52
N SER A 254 0.00 -45.46 19.19
CA SER A 254 -0.28 -44.29 20.10
C SER A 254 0.15 -42.97 19.43
N THR A 255 -0.75 -42.08 18.98
CA THR A 255 -1.46 -41.00 19.73
C THR A 255 -0.53 -39.94 20.34
N THR A 256 -0.63 -38.67 19.90
CA THR A 256 -1.03 -37.50 20.73
C THR A 256 -0.98 -36.18 19.91
N ASN A 257 -2.11 -35.47 19.88
CA ASN A 257 -2.30 -34.09 19.43
C ASN A 257 -1.85 -33.09 20.51
N ARG A 258 -1.35 -31.89 20.15
CA ARG A 258 -1.88 -30.61 20.70
C ARG A 258 -1.26 -29.33 20.12
N SER A 259 -2.19 -28.42 19.79
CA SER A 259 -2.26 -26.98 20.14
C SER A 259 -1.28 -25.98 19.52
N GLY A 260 -1.86 -24.88 19.02
CA GLY A 260 -1.19 -23.80 18.33
C GLY A 260 -0.72 -22.64 19.22
N LYS A 261 -0.24 -21.59 18.57
CA LYS A 261 -0.09 -20.26 19.15
C LYS A 261 0.05 -19.18 18.06
N GLN A 262 -0.86 -18.22 18.11
CA GLN A 262 -0.74 -16.88 17.51
C GLN A 262 0.37 -16.09 18.21
N GLN A 263 1.00 -15.16 17.48
CA GLN A 263 1.67 -13.92 17.93
C GLN A 263 2.39 -13.33 16.70
N ASN A 264 2.58 -12.03 16.48
CA ASN A 264 1.96 -10.76 16.89
C ASN A 264 2.65 -9.70 16.01
N LEU A 265 1.92 -8.69 15.56
CA LEU A 265 2.38 -7.58 14.73
C LEU A 265 3.04 -6.48 15.60
N PRO A 266 4.14 -5.81 15.21
CA PRO A 266 4.59 -4.61 15.91
C PRO A 266 3.99 -3.33 15.31
N VAL A 267 3.45 -2.51 16.20
CA VAL A 267 2.85 -1.18 16.00
C VAL A 267 3.93 -0.08 16.04
N ILE A 268 3.73 0.95 15.22
CA ILE A 268 4.52 2.18 15.08
C ILE A 268 4.32 3.13 16.27
N PRO A 269 5.34 3.82 16.81
CA PRO A 269 5.13 4.99 17.65
C PRO A 269 5.17 6.31 16.85
N ARG A 270 4.08 7.11 16.98
CA ARG A 270 4.00 8.52 16.56
C ARG A 270 4.81 9.42 17.51
N LYS A 271 5.49 10.43 16.95
CA LYS A 271 6.06 11.55 17.73
C LYS A 271 5.03 12.68 17.93
N PRO A 272 5.13 13.44 19.04
CA PRO A 272 4.20 14.51 19.37
C PRO A 272 4.49 15.83 18.63
N ASN A 273 3.41 16.57 18.36
CA ASN A 273 3.42 17.91 17.79
C ASN A 273 3.82 18.94 18.86
N THR A 274 4.91 19.67 18.63
CA THR A 274 5.22 20.91 19.35
C THR A 274 4.68 22.10 18.58
N VAL A 275 3.58 22.66 19.09
CA VAL A 275 3.08 24.01 18.79
C VAL A 275 4.04 25.00 19.45
N SER A 276 4.65 25.89 18.66
CA SER A 276 5.41 27.03 19.18
C SER A 276 4.66 28.31 18.86
N THR A 277 3.96 28.79 19.88
CA THR A 277 3.49 30.16 20.06
C THR A 277 4.71 31.09 20.04
N LEU A 278 4.74 32.09 19.14
CA LEU A 278 5.71 33.18 19.23
C LEU A 278 4.93 34.48 19.52
N SER A 279 5.13 34.98 20.74
CA SER A 279 4.78 36.34 21.17
C SER A 279 6.07 37.16 21.24
N ARG A 280 5.91 38.45 20.90
CA ARG A 280 6.89 39.56 20.88
C ARG A 280 7.74 39.70 19.63
#